data_AF-W2GU45-F1
#
_entry.id   AF-W2GU45-F1
#
_cell.length_a   1.000
_cell.length_b   1.000
_cell.length_c   1.000
_cell.angle_alpha   90.00
_cell.angle_beta   90.00
_cell.angle_gamma   90.00
#
_symmetry.space_group_name_H-M   'P 1'
#
loop_
_entity.id
_entity.type
_entity.pdbx_description
1 polymer ?
#
loop_
_entity_poly.entity_id
_entity_poly.type
_entity_poly.pdbx_seq_one_letter_code
_entity_poly.pdbx_strand_id
1 'polypeptide(L)'
;MQHVHTANEVIKKATQTVYKASFKKFSDFCITNGYPDPRHECHYKLPVVLIAYLQSISASSSISLQTAEKARSAVASYYSSHQNSNGTNVNTWSIREDESGENRGYGNPARDPFVRQFLRRLKKKKVWWSGGRKSTLRSTLTHSALDCRLTEG
;
A
#
# COMPACT_ATOMS: atom_id res chain seq x y z
N MET A 1 37.71 -13.18 -1.53
CA MET A 1 36.78 -12.35 -2.35
C MET A 1 35.66 -13.14 -3.03
N GLN A 2 35.85 -14.40 -3.48
CA GLN A 2 34.79 -15.21 -4.12
C GLN A 2 33.56 -15.49 -3.23
N HIS A 3 33.76 -15.71 -1.92
CA HIS A 3 32.66 -15.98 -0.98
C HIS A 3 31.64 -14.83 -0.84
N VAL A 4 32.10 -13.57 -0.95
CA VAL A 4 31.24 -12.38 -0.83
C VAL A 4 30.41 -12.17 -2.10
N HIS A 5 30.98 -12.42 -3.28
CA HIS A 5 30.24 -12.36 -4.55
C HIS A 5 29.13 -13.41 -4.63
N THR A 6 29.42 -14.65 -4.22
CA THR A 6 28.42 -15.72 -4.19
C THR A 6 27.29 -15.42 -3.21
N ALA A 7 27.61 -14.92 -2.01
CA ALA A 7 26.60 -14.53 -1.03
C ALA A 7 25.69 -13.40 -1.54
N ASN A 8 26.26 -12.38 -2.20
CA ASN A 8 25.50 -11.28 -2.77
C ASN A 8 24.52 -11.73 -3.87
N GLU A 9 24.94 -12.64 -4.75
CA GLU A 9 24.07 -13.17 -5.80
C GLU A 9 22.92 -14.04 -5.23
N VAL A 10 23.20 -14.83 -4.19
CA VAL A 10 22.16 -15.61 -3.50
C VAL A 10 21.12 -14.69 -2.84
N ILE A 11 21.56 -13.64 -2.16
CA ILE A 11 20.67 -12.64 -1.53
C ILE A 11 19.82 -11.92 -2.58
N LYS A 12 20.42 -11.53 -3.70
CA LYS A 12 19.73 -10.88 -4.81
C LYS A 12 18.64 -11.77 -5.42
N LYS A 13 18.95 -13.04 -5.69
CA LYS A 13 17.98 -14.03 -6.19
C LYS A 13 16.86 -14.29 -5.21
N ALA A 14 17.17 -14.46 -3.93
CA ALA A 14 16.16 -14.65 -2.88
C ALA A 14 15.21 -13.44 -2.79
N THR A 15 15.75 -12.23 -2.83
CA THR A 15 14.96 -10.99 -2.82
C THR A 15 14.07 -10.87 -4.06
N GLN A 16 14.59 -11.21 -5.24
CA GLN A 16 13.83 -11.20 -6.48
C GLN A 16 12.66 -12.20 -6.44
N THR A 17 12.88 -13.42 -5.95
CA THR A 17 11.81 -14.43 -5.78
C THR A 17 10.71 -13.92 -4.85
N VAL A 18 11.11 -13.32 -3.73
CA VAL A 18 10.18 -12.74 -2.76
C VAL A 18 9.35 -11.60 -3.38
N TYR A 19 9.96 -10.72 -4.16
CA TYR A 19 9.25 -9.65 -4.86
C TYR A 19 8.36 -10.18 -5.97
N LYS A 20 8.79 -11.19 -6.73
CA LYS A 20 7.97 -11.84 -7.76
C LYS A 20 6.71 -12.46 -7.16
N ALA A 21 6.85 -13.19 -6.04
CA ALA A 21 5.71 -13.76 -5.32
C ALA A 21 4.77 -12.67 -4.76
N SER A 22 5.33 -11.60 -4.20
CA SER A 22 4.54 -10.48 -3.68
C SER A 22 3.81 -9.72 -4.78
N PHE A 23 4.43 -9.53 -5.94
CA PHE A 23 3.80 -8.90 -7.10
C PHE A 23 2.71 -9.80 -7.70
N LYS A 24 2.92 -11.12 -7.72
CA LYS A 24 1.89 -12.07 -8.15
C LYS A 24 0.60 -11.89 -7.32
N LYS A 25 0.70 -11.76 -5.99
CA LYS A 25 -0.48 -11.51 -5.14
C LYS A 25 -1.21 -10.21 -5.50
N PHE A 26 -0.49 -9.16 -5.88
CA PHE A 26 -1.09 -7.92 -6.37
C PHE A 26 -1.78 -8.11 -7.73
N SER A 27 -1.14 -8.82 -8.68
CA SER A 27 -1.76 -9.15 -9.97
C SER A 27 -3.01 -10.02 -9.80
N ASP A 28 -2.97 -11.05 -8.96
CA ASP A 28 -4.13 -11.87 -8.62
C ASP A 28 -5.26 -11.01 -8.01
N PHE A 29 -4.91 -10.03 -7.16
CA PHE A 29 -5.88 -9.07 -6.61
C PHE A 29 -6.50 -8.19 -7.70
N CYS A 30 -5.73 -7.68 -8.66
CA CYS A 30 -6.25 -6.91 -9.79
C CYS A 30 -7.30 -7.74 -10.57
N ILE A 31 -6.92 -8.95 -10.98
CA ILE A 31 -7.76 -9.85 -11.80
C ILE A 31 -9.05 -10.20 -11.05
N THR A 32 -8.95 -10.57 -9.77
CA THR A 32 -10.11 -10.94 -8.95
C THR A 32 -11.12 -9.80 -8.78
N ASN A 33 -10.65 -8.55 -8.86
CA ASN A 33 -11.49 -7.35 -8.74
C ASN A 33 -11.87 -6.74 -10.12
N GLY A 34 -11.71 -7.48 -11.22
CA GLY A 34 -12.13 -7.06 -12.56
C GLY A 34 -11.20 -6.07 -13.25
N TYR A 35 -9.97 -5.89 -12.76
CA TYR A 35 -8.96 -5.08 -13.44
C TYR A 35 -8.08 -5.94 -14.35
N PRO A 36 -7.56 -5.37 -15.47
CA PRO A 36 -6.60 -6.06 -16.31
C PRO A 36 -5.38 -6.55 -15.53
N ASP A 37 -4.73 -7.61 -16.01
CA ASP A 37 -3.49 -8.08 -15.40
C ASP A 37 -2.40 -6.98 -15.55
N PRO A 38 -1.85 -6.45 -14.44
CA PRO A 38 -0.81 -5.41 -14.46
C PRO A 38 0.47 -5.82 -15.20
N ARG A 39 0.64 -7.12 -15.51
CA ARG A 39 1.75 -7.64 -16.33
C ARG A 39 1.58 -7.35 -17.81
N HIS A 40 0.33 -7.30 -18.27
CA HIS A 40 -0.01 -7.18 -19.68
C HIS A 40 -0.49 -5.76 -20.02
N GLU A 41 -1.17 -5.11 -19.06
CA GLU A 41 -1.72 -3.77 -19.28
C GLU A 41 -1.44 -2.85 -18.10
N CYS A 42 -0.91 -1.66 -18.40
CA CYS A 42 -0.71 -0.61 -17.42
C CYS A 42 -1.95 0.29 -17.32
N HIS A 43 -3.01 -0.26 -16.71
CA HIS A 43 -4.29 0.43 -16.57
C HIS A 43 -4.16 1.72 -15.72
N TYR A 44 -4.80 2.83 -16.14
CA TYR A 44 -4.64 4.15 -15.50
C TYR A 44 -5.07 4.19 -14.02
N LYS A 45 -5.94 3.27 -13.59
CA LYS A 45 -6.39 3.13 -12.19
C LYS A 45 -5.40 2.40 -11.26
N LEU A 46 -4.26 1.94 -11.75
CA LEU A 46 -3.32 1.12 -10.96
C LEU A 46 -2.92 1.71 -9.59
N PRO A 47 -2.68 3.03 -9.41
CA PRO A 47 -2.40 3.58 -8.08
C PRO A 47 -3.55 3.39 -7.08
N VAL A 48 -4.80 3.53 -7.54
CA VAL A 48 -6.00 3.36 -6.70
C VAL A 48 -6.17 1.89 -6.32
N VAL A 49 -6.02 0.98 -7.29
CA VAL A 49 -6.07 -0.47 -7.05
C VAL A 49 -4.97 -0.91 -6.09
N LEU A 50 -3.77 -0.33 -6.23
CA LEU A 50 -2.67 -0.56 -5.30
C LEU A 50 -3.01 -0.10 -3.89
N ILE A 51 -3.59 1.09 -3.70
CA ILE A 51 -4.03 1.55 -2.36
C ILE A 51 -5.04 0.57 -1.75
N ALA A 52 -6.03 0.11 -2.52
CA ALA A 52 -7.02 -0.85 -2.06
C ALA A 52 -6.37 -2.19 -1.62
N TYR A 53 -5.42 -2.70 -2.40
CA TYR A 53 -4.64 -3.89 -2.03
C TYR A 53 -3.78 -3.66 -0.78
N LEU A 54 -3.08 -2.53 -0.69
CA LEU A 54 -2.28 -2.21 0.48
C LEU A 54 -3.16 -2.08 1.73
N GLN A 55 -4.36 -1.53 1.59
CA GLN A 55 -5.33 -1.44 2.68
C GLN A 55 -5.83 -2.81 3.13
N SER A 56 -6.16 -3.72 2.21
CA SER A 56 -6.66 -5.06 2.55
C SER A 56 -5.63 -5.88 3.33
N ILE A 57 -4.35 -5.82 2.94
CA ILE A 57 -3.27 -6.53 3.65
C ILE A 57 -2.79 -5.78 4.91
N SER A 58 -3.24 -4.54 5.12
CA SER A 58 -2.84 -3.71 6.27
C SER A 58 -3.78 -3.78 7.48
N ALA A 59 -4.87 -4.54 7.41
CA ALA A 59 -5.93 -4.49 8.42
C ALA A 59 -5.53 -5.02 9.82
N SER A 60 -4.39 -5.71 9.99
CA SER A 60 -4.01 -6.38 11.26
C SER A 60 -2.76 -5.79 11.93
N SER A 61 -2.75 -5.66 13.25
CA SER A 61 -2.09 -4.62 14.07
C SER A 61 -0.54 -4.51 14.16
N SER A 62 0.30 -5.36 13.55
CA SER A 62 1.77 -5.13 13.57
C SER A 62 2.56 -5.62 12.36
N ILE A 63 2.11 -6.72 11.75
CA ILE A 63 2.67 -7.32 10.52
C ILE A 63 2.17 -6.59 9.26
N SER A 64 1.10 -5.80 9.37
CA SER A 64 0.45 -5.04 8.28
C SER A 64 1.36 -4.05 7.55
N LEU A 65 2.04 -3.17 8.29
CA LEU A 65 2.83 -2.09 7.68
C LEU A 65 4.01 -2.64 6.87
N GLN A 66 4.78 -3.56 7.45
CA GLN A 66 5.93 -4.15 6.76
C GLN A 66 5.47 -4.94 5.52
N THR A 67 4.34 -5.65 5.63
CA THR A 67 3.73 -6.37 4.50
C THR A 67 3.31 -5.40 3.39
N ALA A 68 2.69 -4.27 3.73
CA ALA A 68 2.30 -3.24 2.77
C ALA A 68 3.50 -2.55 2.12
N GLU A 69 4.56 -2.23 2.89
CA GLU A 69 5.79 -1.67 2.35
C GLU A 69 6.50 -2.63 1.40
N LYS A 70 6.52 -3.92 1.75
CA LYS A 70 7.09 -4.98 0.92
C LYS A 70 6.29 -5.16 -0.37
N ALA A 71 4.96 -5.18 -0.29
CA ALA A 71 4.08 -5.23 -1.45
C ALA A 71 4.30 -4.04 -2.38
N ARG A 72 4.33 -2.82 -1.83
CA ARG A 72 4.59 -1.60 -2.60
C ARG A 72 5.98 -1.59 -3.23
N SER A 73 6.99 -2.10 -2.53
CA SER A 73 8.36 -2.25 -3.07
C SER A 73 8.43 -3.28 -4.19
N ALA A 74 7.69 -4.38 -4.09
CA ALA A 74 7.60 -5.39 -5.15
C ALA A 74 6.98 -4.81 -6.44
N VAL A 75 5.87 -4.06 -6.30
CA VAL A 75 5.26 -3.34 -7.43
C VAL A 75 6.21 -2.30 -8.00
N ALA A 76 6.89 -1.52 -7.16
CA ALA A 76 7.86 -0.54 -7.61
C ALA A 76 9.00 -1.20 -8.41
N SER A 77 9.54 -2.32 -7.91
CA SER A 77 10.62 -3.07 -8.55
C SER A 77 10.20 -3.66 -9.90
N TYR A 78 8.97 -4.17 -10.00
CA TYR A 78 8.43 -4.70 -11.26
C TYR A 78 8.40 -3.61 -12.33
N TYR A 79 7.73 -2.48 -12.04
CA TYR A 79 7.59 -1.41 -13.04
C TYR A 79 8.89 -0.68 -13.36
N SER A 80 9.83 -0.58 -12.42
CA SER A 80 11.16 -0.04 -12.71
C SER A 80 11.99 -0.91 -13.65
N SER A 81 11.70 -2.22 -13.76
CA SER A 81 12.42 -3.15 -14.64
C SER A 81 11.71 -3.40 -15.98
N HIS A 82 10.38 -3.23 -16.04
CA HIS A 82 9.56 -3.61 -17.20
C HIS A 82 9.01 -2.42 -18.02
N GLN A 83 8.94 -1.20 -17.48
CA GLN A 83 8.39 -0.02 -18.19
C GLN A 83 9.44 0.95 -18.73
N ASN A 84 10.73 0.63 -18.63
CA ASN A 84 11.79 1.47 -19.16
C ASN A 84 11.92 1.43 -20.70
N SER A 85 11.16 0.61 -21.42
CA SER A 85 11.22 0.53 -22.88
C SER A 85 10.59 1.72 -23.62
N ASN A 86 9.66 2.44 -22.99
CA ASN A 86 8.91 3.55 -23.63
C ASN A 86 9.39 4.95 -23.24
N GLY A 87 10.62 5.10 -22.72
CA GLY A 87 11.20 6.41 -22.36
C GLY A 87 10.48 7.15 -21.22
N THR A 88 9.58 6.48 -20.50
CA THR A 88 8.82 7.10 -19.41
C THR A 88 9.66 7.18 -18.14
N ASN A 89 9.59 8.32 -17.45
CA ASN A 89 10.27 8.52 -16.17
C ASN A 89 9.74 7.54 -15.11
N VAL A 90 10.53 6.52 -14.78
CA VAL A 90 10.21 5.49 -13.76
C VAL A 90 9.99 6.04 -12.35
N ASN A 91 10.37 7.30 -12.09
CA ASN A 91 10.19 7.95 -10.79
C ASN A 91 8.82 8.60 -10.61
N THR A 92 8.02 8.68 -11.69
CA THR A 92 6.73 9.37 -11.71
C THR A 92 5.64 8.44 -12.25
N TRP A 93 4.40 8.70 -11.83
CA TRP A 93 3.21 8.12 -12.43
C TRP A 93 2.49 9.23 -13.22
N SER A 94 2.07 8.93 -14.44
CA SER A 94 1.29 9.87 -15.26
C SER A 94 0.19 9.14 -16.01
N ILE A 95 -0.96 9.79 -16.16
CA ILE A 95 -2.04 9.33 -17.03
C ILE A 95 -1.93 10.14 -18.32
N ARG A 96 -2.00 9.48 -19.46
CA ARG A 96 -2.07 10.15 -20.77
C ARG A 96 -3.19 9.52 -21.58
N GLU A 97 -3.89 10.35 -22.31
CA GLU A 97 -4.90 9.90 -23.28
C GLU A 97 -4.18 9.43 -24.55
N ASP A 98 -4.62 8.29 -25.10
CA ASP A 98 -4.13 7.79 -26.38
C ASP A 98 -4.93 8.36 -27.56
N GLU A 99 -4.54 7.99 -28.78
CA GLU A 99 -5.17 8.48 -30.02
C GLU A 99 -6.65 8.08 -30.15
N SER A 100 -7.10 7.05 -29.41
CA SER A 100 -8.50 6.63 -29.33
C SER A 100 -9.32 7.36 -28.26
N GLY A 101 -8.71 8.28 -27.51
CA GLY A 101 -9.36 8.97 -26.39
C GLY A 101 -9.34 8.16 -25.08
N GLU A 102 -8.61 7.04 -25.02
CA GLU A 102 -8.55 6.19 -23.84
C GLU A 102 -7.40 6.59 -22.91
N ASN A 103 -7.69 6.64 -21.61
CA ASN A 103 -6.68 6.94 -20.59
C ASN A 103 -5.77 5.73 -20.34
N ARG A 104 -4.45 5.91 -20.55
CA ARG A 104 -3.41 4.93 -20.22
C ARG A 104 -2.52 5.40 -19.09
N GLY A 105 -2.11 4.47 -18.25
CA GLY A 105 -1.16 4.71 -17.17
C GLY A 105 0.28 4.51 -17.63
N TYR A 106 1.18 5.41 -17.23
CA TYR A 106 2.59 5.35 -17.58
C TYR A 106 3.46 5.58 -16.34
N GLY A 107 4.57 4.85 -16.29
CA GLY A 107 5.57 4.94 -15.23
C GLY A 107 5.26 4.00 -14.08
N ASN A 108 5.63 4.40 -12.86
CA ASN A 108 5.58 3.51 -11.71
C ASN A 108 4.39 3.84 -10.78
N PRO A 109 3.33 3.02 -10.72
CA PRO A 109 2.15 3.33 -9.91
C PRO A 109 2.48 3.36 -8.42
N ALA A 110 3.50 2.62 -7.96
CA ALA A 110 3.96 2.67 -6.57
C ALA A 110 4.67 3.99 -6.21
N ARG A 111 4.98 4.83 -7.20
CA ARG A 111 5.59 6.15 -7.03
C ARG A 111 4.57 7.29 -7.03
N ASP A 112 3.30 6.99 -7.26
CA ASP A 112 2.21 7.96 -7.20
C ASP A 112 2.13 8.68 -5.81
N PRO A 113 1.83 9.99 -5.77
CA PRO A 113 1.72 10.75 -4.53
C PRO A 113 0.72 10.18 -3.52
N PHE A 114 -0.43 9.67 -3.96
CA PHE A 114 -1.46 9.11 -3.08
C PHE A 114 -0.99 7.80 -2.45
N VAL A 115 -0.29 6.94 -3.21
CA VAL A 115 0.31 5.70 -2.67
C VAL A 115 1.35 6.02 -1.61
N ARG A 116 2.22 7.02 -1.87
CA ARG A 116 3.22 7.50 -0.88
C ARG A 116 2.54 8.04 0.38
N GLN A 117 1.50 8.86 0.21
CA GLN A 117 0.77 9.46 1.31
C GLN A 117 0.07 8.41 2.17
N PHE A 118 -0.53 7.40 1.54
CA PHE A 118 -1.18 6.27 2.21
C PHE A 118 -0.21 5.53 3.14
N LEU A 119 0.93 5.08 2.62
CA LEU A 119 1.94 4.41 3.44
C LEU A 119 2.49 5.31 4.55
N ARG A 120 2.67 6.62 4.27
CA ARG A 120 3.09 7.58 5.30
C ARG A 120 2.07 7.69 6.44
N ARG A 121 0.76 7.64 6.14
CA ARG A 121 -0.30 7.63 7.15
C ARG A 121 -0.28 6.33 7.96
N LEU A 122 -0.05 5.18 7.31
CA LEU A 122 0.10 3.90 8.03
C LEU A 122 1.28 3.92 9.01
N LYS A 123 2.42 4.52 8.62
CA LYS A 123 3.59 4.70 9.52
C LYS A 123 3.25 5.54 10.75
N LYS A 124 2.56 6.66 10.58
CA LYS A 124 2.17 7.55 11.69
C LYS A 124 1.22 6.86 12.68
N LYS A 125 0.27 6.06 12.19
CA LYS A 125 -0.62 5.27 13.06
C LYS A 125 0.19 4.31 13.93
N LYS A 126 1.16 3.57 13.37
CA LYS A 126 2.02 2.66 14.14
C LYS A 126 2.78 3.38 15.27
N VAL A 127 3.32 4.57 15.00
CA VAL A 127 4.05 5.37 16.01
C VAL A 127 3.11 5.83 17.15
N TRP A 128 1.86 6.20 16.85
CA TRP A 128 0.87 6.55 17.87
C TRP A 128 0.58 5.39 18.82
N TRP A 129 0.36 4.18 18.27
CA TRP A 129 0.12 2.97 19.09
C TRP A 129 1.33 2.56 19.93
N SER A 130 2.55 2.76 19.43
CA SER A 130 3.79 2.41 20.15
C SER A 130 4.26 3.49 21.14
N GLY A 131 3.66 4.69 21.13
CA GLY A 131 4.09 5.85 21.91
C GLY A 131 3.05 6.37 22.91
N GLY A 132 2.13 5.53 23.38
CA GLY A 132 1.02 5.91 24.24
C GLY A 132 1.43 6.52 25.59
N ARG A 133 1.52 7.85 25.66
CA ARG A 133 1.05 8.59 26.84
C ARG A 133 -0.43 8.23 27.01
N LYS A 134 -0.79 7.63 28.15
CA LYS A 134 -2.18 7.42 28.55
C LYS A 134 -2.85 8.78 28.68
N SER A 135 -3.54 9.26 27.65
CA SER A 135 -4.53 10.31 27.80
C SER A 135 -5.79 9.66 28.36
N THR A 136 -5.94 9.72 29.68
CA THR A 136 -7.20 9.47 30.36
C THR A 136 -8.27 10.33 29.72
N LEU A 137 -9.25 9.71 29.07
CA LEU A 137 -10.43 10.41 28.59
C LEU A 137 -11.19 10.88 29.84
N ARG A 138 -11.03 12.15 30.22
CA ARG A 138 -11.83 12.78 31.27
C ARG A 138 -13.22 13.02 30.67
N SER A 139 -14.12 12.05 30.85
CA SER A 139 -15.53 12.22 30.54
C SER A 139 -16.11 13.26 31.52
N THR A 140 -16.34 14.47 31.04
CA THR A 140 -17.21 15.43 31.71
C THR A 140 -18.64 15.15 31.28
N LEU A 141 -19.31 14.23 31.98
CA LEU A 141 -20.77 14.18 31.95
C LEU A 141 -21.27 15.03 33.13
N THR A 142 -21.74 16.22 32.82
CA THR A 142 -22.54 17.05 33.73
C THR A 142 -23.85 16.30 34.01
N HIS A 143 -24.00 15.77 35.23
CA HIS A 143 -25.24 15.16 35.68
C HIS A 143 -26.20 16.29 36.07
N SER A 144 -27.05 16.72 35.13
CA SER A 144 -28.19 17.58 35.43
C SER A 144 -29.38 16.70 35.80
N ALA A 145 -29.98 17.06 36.94
CA ALA A 145 -31.05 16.38 37.65
C ALA A 145 -32.27 16.05 36.79
N LEU A 146 -32.83 14.86 37.01
CA LEU A 146 -34.28 14.70 37.19
C LEU A 146 -34.52 13.69 38.32
N ASP A 147 -35.06 14.25 39.38
CA ASP A 147 -35.71 13.63 40.53
C ASP A 147 -36.97 12.91 40.05
N CYS A 148 -37.12 11.63 40.40
CA CYS A 148 -38.42 10.95 40.44
C CYS A 148 -38.38 9.93 41.57
N ARG A 149 -38.84 10.40 42.74
CA ARG A 149 -39.36 9.59 43.84
C ARG A 149 -40.28 8.47 43.32
N LEU A 150 -40.05 7.24 43.77
CA LEU A 150 -41.10 6.23 43.87
C LEU A 150 -41.34 5.95 45.34
N THR A 151 -42.48 6.47 45.80
CA THR A 151 -43.11 6.22 47.09
C THR A 151 -43.67 4.79 47.15
N GLU A 152 -43.78 4.32 48.37
CA GLU A 152 -44.21 3.01 48.84
C GLU A 152 -45.54 2.50 48.25
N GLY A 153 -45.66 1.17 48.21
CA GLY A 153 -46.88 0.40 48.04
C GLY A 153 -46.66 -1.01 48.56
#